data_AF-A0A0M2XT97-F1
#
_entry.id   AF-A0A0M2XT97-F1
#
_cell.length_a   1.000
_cell.length_b   1.000
_cell.length_c   1.000
_cell.angle_alpha   90.00
_cell.angle_beta   90.00
_cell.angle_gamma   90.00
#
_symmetry.space_group_name_H-M   'P 1'
#
loop_
_entity.id
_entity.type
_entity.pdbx_description
1 polymer ?
#
loop_
_entity_poly.entity_id
_entity_poly.type
_entity_poly.pdbx_seq_one_letter_code
_entity_poly.pdbx_strand_id
1 'polypeptide(L)' 'MEMKEPFDIELGDVVYSVFPEEEDTYVIFKEGVEYVKIIKDNDTNWLKLNPETELPMFGMDEEINLIGLEIKKQLGL' A
#
# COMPACT_ATOMS: atom_id res chain seq x y z
N MET A 1 -10.89 10.79 -12.30
CA MET A 1 -9.75 10.03 -11.77
C MET A 1 -8.88 11.04 -11.06
N GLU A 2 -9.01 11.18 -9.74
CA GLU A 2 -8.10 12.02 -8.96
C GLU A 2 -6.89 11.15 -8.63
N MET A 3 -5.76 11.43 -9.30
CA MET A 3 -4.45 10.95 -8.84
C MET A 3 -4.17 11.63 -7.52
N LYS A 4 -4.05 10.85 -6.45
CA LYS A 4 -3.72 11.36 -5.12
C LYS A 4 -2.22 11.65 -5.07
N GLU A 5 -1.83 12.73 -4.38
CA GLU A 5 -0.42 13.04 -4.18
C GLU A 5 0.27 11.92 -3.36
N PRO A 6 1.54 11.60 -3.63
CA PRO A 6 2.31 10.70 -2.79
C PRO A 6 2.45 11.25 -1.36
N PHE A 7 2.54 10.36 -0.40
CA PHE A 7 2.68 10.71 1.02
C PHE A 7 3.49 9.66 1.76
N ASP A 8 4.04 10.06 2.91
CA ASP A 8 4.76 9.16 3.79
C ASP A 8 3.86 8.65 4.92
N ILE A 9 4.09 7.42 5.34
CA ILE A 9 3.51 6.82 6.54
C ILE A 9 4.62 6.26 7.43
N GLU A 10 4.37 6.24 8.73
CA GLU A 10 5.32 5.74 9.73
C GLU A 10 4.74 4.51 10.42
N LEU A 11 5.50 3.42 10.42
CA LEU A 11 5.18 2.21 11.20
C LEU A 11 6.36 1.87 12.09
N GLY A 12 6.22 2.17 13.38
CA GLY A 12 7.33 2.04 14.34
C GLY A 12 8.48 2.97 13.95
N ASP A 13 9.66 2.39 13.74
CA ASP A 13 10.87 3.12 13.34
C ASP A 13 11.09 3.18 11.81
N VAL A 14 10.15 2.69 11.02
CA VAL A 14 10.27 2.62 9.55
C VAL A 14 9.34 3.63 8.89
N VAL A 15 9.91 4.42 7.97
CA VAL A 15 9.16 5.33 7.08
C VAL A 15 8.94 4.64 5.74
N TYR A 16 7.69 4.63 5.30
CA TYR A 16 7.30 4.15 3.98
C TYR A 16 6.77 5.30 3.16
N SER A 17 7.22 5.41 1.91
CA SER A 17 6.64 6.33 0.94
C SER A 17 5.59 5.61 0.12
N VAL A 18 4.39 6.16 0.10
CA VAL A 18 3.22 5.60 -0.58
C VAL A 18 2.94 6.42 -1.82
N PHE A 19 2.88 5.74 -2.97
CA PHE A 19 2.52 6.31 -4.25
C PHE A 19 1.19 5.72 -4.69
N PRO A 20 0.08 6.47 -4.53
CA PRO A 20 -1.22 6.05 -5.03
C PRO A 20 -1.22 5.97 -6.55
N GLU A 21 -1.74 4.87 -7.08
CA GLU A 21 -1.96 4.65 -8.51
C GLU A 21 -3.46 4.59 -8.81
N GLU A 22 -3.84 3.97 -9.93
CA GLU A 22 -5.23 3.76 -10.31
C GLU A 22 -5.84 2.56 -9.56
N GLU A 23 -7.17 2.43 -9.59
CA GLU A 23 -7.90 1.25 -9.10
C GLU A 23 -7.62 0.85 -7.64
N ASP A 24 -7.40 1.82 -6.75
CA ASP A 24 -7.04 1.58 -5.34
C ASP A 24 -5.77 0.73 -5.15
N THR A 25 -4.83 0.87 -6.10
CA THR A 25 -3.49 0.31 -6.01
C THR A 25 -2.48 1.35 -5.50
N TYR A 26 -1.46 0.88 -4.79
CA TYR A 26 -0.46 1.74 -4.16
C TYR A 26 0.91 1.07 -4.27
N VAL A 27 1.90 1.80 -4.77
CA VAL A 27 3.30 1.37 -4.76
C VAL A 27 3.95 1.88 -3.48
N ILE A 28 4.57 0.97 -2.74
CA ILE A 28 5.16 1.24 -1.44
C ILE A 28 6.68 1.18 -1.59
N PHE A 29 7.35 2.23 -1.13
CA PHE A 29 8.80 2.29 -0.98
C PHE A 29 9.14 2.20 0.50
N LYS A 30 10.18 1.45 0.84
CA LYS A 30 10.73 1.32 2.19
C LYS A 30 12.17 1.80 2.16
N GLU A 31 12.47 2.84 2.94
CA GLU A 31 13.82 3.44 2.98
C GLU A 31 14.37 3.84 1.59
N GLY A 32 13.49 4.30 0.70
CA GLY A 32 13.83 4.74 -0.65
C GLY A 32 14.00 3.62 -1.69
N VAL A 33 13.74 2.36 -1.32
CA VAL A 33 13.74 1.22 -2.25
C VAL A 33 12.30 0.76 -2.47
N GLU A 34 11.94 0.47 -3.73
CA GLU A 34 10.63 -0.10 -4.06
C GLU A 34 10.46 -1.42 -3.29
N TYR A 35 9.45 -1.47 -2.45
CA TYR A 35 9.21 -2.59 -1.54
C TYR A 35 8.18 -3.55 -2.13
N VAL A 36 6.99 -3.03 -2.45
CA VAL A 36 5.85 -3.84 -2.89
C VAL A 36 4.76 -2.96 -3.49
N LYS A 37 3.97 -3.51 -4.41
CA LYS A 37 2.70 -2.94 -4.84
C LYS A 37 1.55 -3.64 -4.13
N ILE A 38 0.60 -2.88 -3.61
CA ILE A 38 -0.56 -3.41 -2.87
C ILE A 38 -1.87 -2.90 -3.48
N ILE A 39 -2.94 -3.66 -3.26
CA ILE A 39 -4.30 -3.30 -3.65
C ILE A 39 -5.22 -3.42 -2.43
N LYS A 40 -6.17 -2.49 -2.32
CA LYS A 40 -7.27 -2.61 -1.37
C LYS A 40 -8.26 -3.67 -1.88
N ASP A 41 -8.27 -4.84 -1.25
CA ASP A 41 -9.21 -5.93 -1.60
C ASP A 41 -10.60 -5.67 -1.03
N ASN A 42 -10.66 -5.26 0.23
CA ASN A 42 -11.89 -4.86 0.90
C ASN A 42 -11.58 -3.82 1.98
N ASP A 43 -12.57 -3.41 2.78
CA ASP A 43 -12.37 -2.35 3.77
C ASP A 43 -11.36 -2.67 4.87
N THR A 44 -11.08 -3.95 5.10
CA THR A 44 -10.20 -4.41 6.19
C THR A 44 -8.93 -5.11 5.71
N ASN A 45 -8.87 -5.54 4.45
CA ASN A 45 -7.78 -6.37 3.95
C ASN A 45 -7.09 -5.74 2.75
N TRP A 46 -5.77 -5.88 2.74
CA TRP A 46 -4.88 -5.42 1.69
C TRP A 46 -4.09 -6.60 1.16
N LEU A 47 -3.95 -6.67 -0.17
CA LEU A 47 -3.24 -7.76 -0.84
C LEU A 47 -2.03 -7.21 -1.56
N LYS A 48 -0.96 -8.00 -1.58
CA LYS A 48 0.20 -7.73 -2.44
C LYS A 48 -0.16 -8.03 -3.88
N LEU A 49 0.39 -7.28 -4.83
CA LEU A 49 0.36 -7.62 -6.23
C LEU A 49 1.66 -8.30 -6.63
N ASN A 50 1.56 -9.31 -7.49
CA ASN A 50 2.73 -9.95 -8.06
C ASN A 50 3.45 -8.96 -9.00
N PRO A 51 4.77 -8.75 -8.86
CA PRO A 51 5.49 -7.74 -9.66
C PRO A 51 5.58 -8.07 -11.16
N GLU A 52 5.42 -9.34 -11.55
CA GLU A 52 5.48 -9.77 -12.96
C GLU A 52 4.09 -9.84 -13.60
N THR A 53 3.07 -10.25 -12.84
CA THR A 53 1.73 -10.51 -13.39
C THR A 53 0.66 -9.50 -12.95
N GLU A 54 0.97 -8.63 -11.99
CA GLU A 54 0.05 -7.68 -11.34
C GLU A 54 -1.19 -8.33 -10.71
N LEU A 55 -1.17 -9.66 -10.52
CA LEU A 55 -2.28 -10.38 -9.90
C LEU A 55 -2.20 -10.32 -8.37
N PRO A 56 -3.34 -10.23 -7.66
CA PRO A 56 -3.38 -10.33 -6.21
C PRO A 56 -2.78 -11.64 -5.69
N MET A 57 -1.82 -11.51 -4.79
CA MET A 57 -1.21 -12.61 -4.07
C MET A 57 -1.95 -12.81 -2.75
N PHE A 58 -2.71 -13.90 -2.68
CA PHE A 58 -3.48 -14.25 -1.49
C PHE A 58 -2.57 -14.79 -0.38
N GLY A 59 -2.71 -14.22 0.82
CA GLY A 59 -1.98 -14.60 2.01
C GLY A 59 -2.11 -13.51 3.07
N MET A 60 -2.08 -13.91 4.35
CA MET A 60 -2.07 -12.92 5.43
C MET A 60 -0.65 -12.34 5.53
N ASP A 61 -0.55 -11.03 5.35
CA ASP A 61 0.67 -10.28 5.56
C ASP A 61 0.38 -9.13 6.52
N GLU A 62 0.88 -9.26 7.74
CA GLU A 62 0.57 -8.34 8.82
C GLU A 62 1.14 -6.94 8.56
N GLU A 63 2.35 -6.86 8.00
CA GLU A 63 2.97 -5.57 7.63
C GLU A 63 2.15 -4.86 6.56
N ILE A 64 1.67 -5.60 5.55
CA ILE A 64 0.84 -5.04 4.47
C ILE A 64 -0.50 -4.53 4.99
N ASN A 65 -1.13 -5.26 5.91
CA ASN A 65 -2.37 -4.79 6.52
C ASN A 65 -2.16 -3.54 7.38
N LEU A 66 -1.02 -3.44 8.10
CA LEU A 66 -0.67 -2.25 8.87
C LEU A 66 -0.39 -1.04 7.96
N ILE A 67 0.34 -1.23 6.86
CA ILE A 67 0.55 -0.22 5.81
C ILE A 67 -0.82 0.27 5.30
N GLY A 68 -1.69 -0.67 4.93
CA GLY A 68 -3.03 -0.37 4.44
C GLY A 68 -3.88 0.40 5.45
N LEU A 69 -3.74 0.13 6.74
CA LEU A 69 -4.45 0.86 7.80
C LEU A 69 -4.01 2.33 7.88
N GLU A 70 -2.70 2.59 7.85
CA GLU A 70 -2.20 3.98 7.87
C GLU A 70 -2.55 4.72 6.57
N ILE A 71 -2.56 4.04 5.42
CA ILE A 71 -3.05 4.61 4.15
C ILE A 71 -4.50 5.06 4.30
N LYS A 72 -5.39 4.22 4.85
CA LYS A 72 -6.79 4.61 5.06
C LYS A 72 -6.91 5.84 5.95
N LYS A 73 -6.18 5.87 7.06
CA LYS A 73 -6.16 6.97 8.01
C LYS A 73 -5.69 8.27 7.37
N GLN A 74 -4.64 8.21 6.54
CA GLN A 74 -4.11 9.37 5.83
C GLN A 74 -5.10 9.91 4.78
N LEU A 75 -5.85 9.01 4.14
CA LEU A 75 -6.81 9.34 3.10
C LEU A 75 -8.22 9.64 3.63
N GLY A 76 -8.46 9.49 4.94
CA GLY A 76 -9.78 9.66 5.55
C GLY A 76 -10.83 8.64 5.10
N LEU A 77 -10.40 7.40 4.79
CA LEU A 77 -11.22 6.29 4.28
C LEU A 77 -11.75 5.34 5.36
#